data_AF-A0A147J424-F1
#
_entry.id   AF-A0A147J424-F1
#
_cell.length_a   1.000
_cell.length_b   1.000
_cell.length_c   1.000
_cell.angle_alpha   90.00
_cell.angle_beta   90.00
_cell.angle_gamma   90.00
#
_symmetry.space_group_name_H-M   'P 1'
#
loop_
_entity.id
_entity.type
_entity.pdbx_description
1 polymer ?
#
loop_
_entity_poly.entity_id
_entity_poly.type
_entity_poly.pdbx_seq_one_letter_code
_entity_poly.pdbx_strand_id
1 'polypeptide(L)'
;IGRDEPLWRERQAMAIPDTLAEKLAHFRSSGRIVLSSDELFRDASWFAVLDGQGERPGDHNPLIEFVGAEDNLRQLAMLRAEIAKTAAAMPPLLGRRSAST
;
A
#
# COMPACT_ATOMS: atom_id res chain seq x y z
N ILE A 1 -13.89 2.65 -10.05
CA ILE A 1 -14.26 3.87 -9.29
C ILE A 1 -13.56 5.03 -9.98
N GLY A 2 -14.32 6.01 -10.45
CA GLY A 2 -13.80 7.23 -11.04
C GLY A 2 -14.62 8.39 -10.50
N ARG A 3 -13.96 9.51 -10.23
CA ARG A 3 -14.64 10.76 -9.89
C ARG A 3 -14.95 11.49 -11.19
N ASP A 4 -16.20 11.90 -11.36
CA ASP A 4 -16.68 12.46 -12.63
C ASP A 4 -16.64 13.98 -12.68
N GLU A 5 -16.20 14.68 -11.63
CA GLU A 5 -16.09 16.14 -11.69
C GLU A 5 -14.99 16.57 -12.67
N PRO A 6 -15.11 17.75 -13.33
CA PRO A 6 -14.21 18.15 -14.43
C PRO A 6 -12.72 18.06 -14.12
N LEU A 7 -12.34 18.48 -12.91
CA LEU A 7 -10.96 18.38 -12.42
C LEU A 7 -10.44 16.93 -12.50
N TRP A 8 -11.22 15.95 -12.03
CA TRP A 8 -10.77 14.56 -11.92
C TRP A 8 -10.66 13.88 -13.27
N ARG A 9 -11.62 14.13 -14.19
CA ARG A 9 -11.51 13.62 -15.56
C ARG A 9 -10.27 14.15 -16.26
N GLU A 10 -9.98 15.44 -16.08
CA GLU A 10 -8.77 16.05 -16.63
C GLU A 10 -7.50 15.39 -16.08
N ARG A 11 -7.41 15.20 -14.75
CA ARG A 11 -6.25 14.52 -14.12
C ARG A 11 -6.10 13.07 -14.59
N GLN A 12 -7.20 12.35 -14.79
CA GLN A 12 -7.18 10.97 -15.30
C GLN A 12 -6.72 10.86 -16.76
N ALA A 13 -7.01 11.88 -17.58
CA ALA A 13 -6.66 11.90 -19.00
C ALA A 13 -5.27 12.50 -19.29
N MET A 14 -4.63 13.12 -18.31
CA MET A 14 -3.31 13.73 -18.48
C MET A 14 -2.23 12.69 -18.75
N ALA A 15 -1.25 13.06 -19.58
CA ALA A 15 0.00 12.32 -19.69
C ALA A 15 0.73 12.35 -18.33
N ILE A 16 1.31 11.21 -17.97
CA ILE A 16 2.13 11.04 -16.78
C ILE A 16 3.61 10.92 -17.19
N PRO A 17 4.57 11.22 -16.29
CA PRO A 17 5.98 10.97 -16.56
C PRO A 17 6.29 9.49 -16.83
N ASP A 18 7.24 9.22 -17.72
CA ASP A 18 7.62 7.85 -18.11
C ASP A 18 8.03 6.99 -16.92
N THR A 19 8.75 7.56 -15.95
CA THR A 19 9.17 6.84 -14.73
C THR A 19 7.99 6.36 -13.88
N LEU A 20 6.89 7.10 -13.85
CA LEU A 20 5.67 6.66 -13.18
C LEU A 20 4.95 5.59 -14.01
N ALA A 21 4.91 5.76 -15.33
CA ALA A 21 4.31 4.78 -16.24
C ALA A 21 5.02 3.42 -16.14
N GLU A 22 6.35 3.40 -16.08
CA GLU A 22 7.15 2.19 -15.87
C GLU A 22 6.86 1.53 -14.51
N LYS A 23 6.78 2.32 -13.43
CA LYS A 23 6.45 1.80 -12.10
C LYS A 23 5.07 1.15 -12.07
N LEU A 24 4.07 1.78 -12.70
CA LEU A 24 2.73 1.22 -12.85
C LEU A 24 2.75 -0.06 -13.68
N ALA A 25 3.50 -0.10 -14.78
CA ALA A 25 3.64 -1.28 -15.62
C ALA A 25 4.25 -2.47 -14.86
N HIS A 26 5.31 -2.24 -14.06
CA HIS A 26 5.91 -3.27 -13.21
C HIS A 26 4.96 -3.78 -12.13
N PHE A 27 4.23 -2.88 -11.46
CA PHE A 27 3.27 -3.29 -10.44
C PHE A 27 2.11 -4.09 -11.04
N ARG A 28 1.57 -3.64 -12.18
CA ARG A 28 0.48 -4.35 -12.88
C ARG A 28 0.92 -5.70 -13.44
N SER A 29 2.18 -5.87 -13.83
CA SER A 29 2.64 -7.14 -14.40
C SER A 29 2.95 -8.20 -13.34
N SER A 30 3.55 -7.83 -12.21
CA SER A 30 4.06 -8.82 -11.24
C SER A 30 3.78 -8.50 -9.77
N GLY A 31 3.06 -7.41 -9.49
CA GLY A 31 2.86 -6.90 -8.13
C GLY A 31 4.12 -6.39 -7.43
N ARG A 32 5.22 -6.23 -8.17
CA ARG A 32 6.51 -5.79 -7.60
C ARG A 32 6.64 -4.28 -7.65
N ILE A 33 7.22 -3.72 -6.61
CA ILE A 33 7.59 -2.31 -6.54
C ILE A 33 9.07 -2.19 -6.82
N VAL A 34 9.41 -1.54 -7.93
CA VAL A 34 10.79 -1.22 -8.29
C VAL A 34 11.09 0.17 -7.74
N LEU A 35 12.15 0.28 -6.94
CA LEU A 35 12.60 1.54 -6.33
C LEU A 35 13.88 2.01 -7.02
N SER A 36 13.97 3.29 -7.35
CA SER A 36 15.26 3.92 -7.64
C SER A 36 16.05 4.18 -6.35
N SER A 37 17.35 4.43 -6.48
CA SER A 37 18.28 4.63 -5.36
C SER A 37 18.01 5.92 -4.55
N ASP A 38 17.35 6.90 -5.15
CA ASP A 38 17.11 8.25 -4.64
C ASP A 38 15.64 8.51 -4.26
N GLU A 39 14.79 7.47 -4.26
CA GLU A 39 13.38 7.60 -3.92
C GLU A 39 13.13 7.80 -2.41
N LEU A 40 12.38 8.86 -2.09
CA LEU A 40 11.89 9.13 -0.73
C LEU A 40 10.85 8.11 -0.28
N PHE A 41 9.93 7.74 -1.17
CA PHE A 41 8.94 6.71 -0.87
C PHE A 41 9.57 5.33 -0.99
N ARG A 42 9.36 4.53 0.04
CA ARG A 42 9.79 3.14 0.07
C ARG A 42 8.66 2.24 -0.41
N ASP A 43 9.00 0.98 -0.57
CA ASP A 43 8.15 -0.12 -1.01
C ASP A 43 6.78 -0.14 -0.32
N ALA A 44 6.72 -0.07 1.01
CA ALA A 44 5.44 -0.02 1.73
C ALA A 44 4.60 1.23 1.41
N SER A 45 5.23 2.39 1.20
CA SER A 45 4.54 3.64 0.86
C SER A 45 3.93 3.57 -0.54
N TRP A 46 4.69 3.08 -1.51
CA TRP A 46 4.20 2.88 -2.87
C TRP A 46 3.08 1.85 -2.91
N PHE A 47 3.20 0.75 -2.16
CA PHE A 47 2.15 -0.26 -2.09
C PHE A 47 0.84 0.37 -1.59
N ALA A 48 0.89 1.15 -0.52
CA ALA A 48 -0.28 1.82 0.04
C ALA A 48 -0.93 2.81 -0.94
N VAL A 49 -0.13 3.55 -1.72
CA VAL A 49 -0.65 4.46 -2.75
C VAL A 49 -1.31 3.70 -3.89
N LEU A 50 -0.63 2.69 -4.44
CA LEU A 50 -1.11 1.94 -5.60
C LEU A 50 -2.39 1.16 -5.25
N ASP A 51 -2.36 0.37 -4.17
CA ASP A 51 -3.54 -0.38 -3.72
C ASP A 51 -4.68 0.56 -3.30
N GLY A 52 -4.35 1.65 -2.61
CA GLY A 52 -5.31 2.67 -2.18
C GLY A 52 -5.97 3.42 -3.33
N GLN A 53 -5.30 3.59 -4.47
CA GLN A 53 -5.87 4.16 -5.69
C GLN A 53 -6.58 3.12 -6.56
N GLY A 54 -6.64 1.86 -6.13
CA GLY A 54 -7.35 0.80 -6.81
C GLY A 54 -6.55 0.13 -7.93
N GLU A 55 -5.24 0.40 -8.02
CA GLU A 55 -4.37 -0.41 -8.86
C GLU A 55 -4.31 -1.83 -8.31
N ARG A 56 -4.27 -2.82 -9.21
CA ARG A 56 -4.25 -4.23 -8.85
C ARG A 56 -3.00 -4.89 -9.41
N PRO A 57 -2.27 -5.66 -8.57
CA PRO A 57 -1.16 -6.45 -9.07
C PRO A 57 -1.71 -7.56 -9.97
N GLY A 58 -1.09 -7.78 -11.13
CA GLY A 58 -1.48 -8.85 -12.04
C GLY A 58 -0.96 -10.23 -11.61
N ASP A 59 0.05 -10.26 -10.74
CA ASP A 59 0.62 -11.48 -10.20
C ASP A 59 1.23 -11.23 -8.81
N HIS A 60 1.76 -12.30 -8.20
CA HIS A 60 2.39 -12.31 -6.89
C HIS A 60 3.75 -13.02 -6.92
N ASN A 61 4.46 -13.05 -5.80
CA ASN A 61 5.75 -13.74 -5.73
C ASN A 61 5.53 -15.27 -5.66
N PRO A 62 6.07 -16.07 -6.60
CA PRO A 62 5.89 -17.53 -6.61
C PRO A 62 6.38 -18.23 -5.35
N LEU A 63 7.26 -17.60 -4.56
CA LEU A 63 7.70 -18.16 -3.28
C LEU A 63 6.53 -18.39 -2.30
N ILE A 64 5.40 -17.70 -2.47
CA ILE A 64 4.22 -17.92 -1.63
C ILE A 64 3.57 -19.29 -1.88
N GLU A 65 3.80 -19.90 -3.04
CA GLU A 65 3.21 -21.21 -3.38
C GLU A 65 3.75 -22.34 -2.48
N PHE A 66 4.91 -22.12 -1.87
CA PHE A 66 5.49 -23.03 -0.88
C PHE A 66 4.93 -22.82 0.54
N VAL A 67 4.08 -21.81 0.75
CA VAL A 67 3.42 -21.54 2.02
C VAL A 67 2.02 -22.13 1.99
N GLY A 68 1.72 -23.03 2.94
CA GLY A 68 0.38 -23.62 3.06
C GLY A 68 -0.69 -22.55 3.27
N ALA A 69 -1.80 -22.64 2.53
CA ALA A 69 -2.85 -21.62 2.56
C ALA A 69 -3.43 -21.39 3.97
N GLU A 70 -3.64 -22.47 4.74
CA GLU A 70 -4.13 -22.36 6.12
C GLU A 70 -3.12 -21.68 7.04
N ASP A 71 -1.83 -21.99 6.88
CA ASP A 71 -0.74 -21.40 7.65
C ASP A 71 -0.62 -19.89 7.36
N ASN A 72 -0.72 -19.52 6.09
CA ASN A 72 -0.73 -18.13 5.64
C ASN A 72 -1.93 -17.36 6.23
N LEU A 73 -3.14 -17.91 6.11
CA LEU A 73 -4.35 -17.28 6.68
C LEU A 73 -4.26 -17.13 8.19
N ARG A 74 -3.72 -18.13 8.89
CA ARG A 74 -3.50 -18.07 10.34
C ARG A 74 -2.48 -16.98 10.70
N GLN A 75 -1.39 -16.86 9.96
CA GLN A 75 -0.40 -15.82 10.17
C GLN A 75 -1.00 -14.42 9.96
N LEU A 76 -1.79 -14.21 8.91
CA LEU A 76 -2.49 -12.95 8.66
C LEU A 76 -3.48 -12.61 9.78
N ALA A 77 -4.23 -13.60 10.27
CA ALA A 77 -5.15 -13.41 11.38
C ALA A 77 -4.44 -13.01 12.68
N MET A 78 -3.28 -13.62 12.97
CA MET A 78 -2.43 -13.25 14.11
C MET A 78 -1.92 -11.81 13.98
N LEU A 79 -1.40 -11.42 12.82
CA LEU A 79 -0.93 -10.05 12.58
C LEU A 79 -2.06 -9.03 12.76
N ARG A 80 -3.25 -9.32 12.23
CA ARG A 80 -4.44 -8.46 12.41
C ARG A 80 -4.81 -8.30 13.89
N ALA A 81 -4.78 -9.38 14.66
CA ALA A 81 -5.11 -9.36 16.09
C ALA A 81 -4.09 -8.52 16.89
N GLU A 82 -2.80 -8.69 16.63
CA GLU A 82 -1.76 -7.90 17.30
C GLU A 82 -1.84 -6.42 16.96
N ILE A 83 -2.06 -6.05 15.68
CA ILE A 83 -2.26 -4.65 15.29
C ILE A 83 -3.46 -4.04 16.04
N ALA A 84 -4.59 -4.75 16.10
CA ALA A 84 -5.78 -4.27 16.79
C ALA A 84 -5.54 -4.08 18.30
N LYS A 85 -4.87 -5.05 18.94
CA LYS A 85 -4.52 -5.01 20.36
C LYS A 85 -3.57 -3.83 20.66
N THR A 86 -2.52 -3.65 19.86
CA THR A 86 -1.57 -2.54 20.04
C THR A 86 -2.27 -1.19 19.85
N ALA A 87 -3.08 -1.04 18.80
CA ALA A 87 -3.81 0.20 18.54
C ALA A 87 -4.78 0.55 19.69
N ALA A 88 -5.48 -0.44 20.25
CA ALA A 88 -6.39 -0.24 21.39
C ALA A 88 -5.66 0.19 22.68
N ALA A 89 -4.40 -0.19 22.84
CA ALA A 89 -3.57 0.19 23.97
C ALA A 89 -2.91 1.57 23.81
N MET A 90 -2.95 2.18 22.62
CA MET A 90 -2.37 3.50 22.40
C MET A 90 -3.21 4.58 23.11
N PRO A 91 -2.58 5.54 23.80
CA PRO A 91 -3.31 6.66 24.36
C PRO A 91 -3.89 7.52 23.23
N PRO A 92 -5.07 8.13 23.44
CA PRO A 92 -5.63 9.07 22.48
C PRO A 92 -4.66 10.23 22.25
N LEU A 93 -4.62 10.74 21.01
CA LEU A 93 -3.71 11.82 20.61
C LEU A 93 -3.79 13.05 21.55
N LEU A 94 -4.98 13.36 22.07
CA LEU A 94 -5.19 14.47 23.00
C LEU A 94 -4.65 14.22 24.42
N GLY A 95 -4.50 12.96 24.85
CA GLY A 95 -3.95 12.62 26.17
C GLY A 95 -2.42 12.74 26.26
N ARG A 96 -1.74 12.88 25.12
CA ARG A 96 -0.26 12.90 25.06
C ARG A 96 0.35 14.29 25.28
N ARG A 97 -0.46 15.36 25.23
CA ARG A 97 0.00 16.76 25.38
C ARG A 97 0.06 17.24 26.83
N SER A 98 -0.51 16.50 27.79
CA SER A 98 -0.56 16.90 29.20
C SER A 98 0.52 16.25 30.08
N ALA A 99 1.40 15.42 29.51
CA ALA A 99 2.45 14.68 30.23
C ALA A 99 3.86 15.29 30.07
N SER A 100 3.95 16.55 29.64
CA SER A 100 5.20 17.31 29.55
C SER A 100 4.99 18.72 30.09
N THR A 101 4.79 18.82 31.39
CA THR A 101 4.97 20.02 32.23
C THR A 101 5.32 19.50 33.62
#